data_AF-A0A1I6WDF2-F1
#
_entry.id   AF-A0A1I6WDF2-F1
#
_cell.length_a   1.000
_cell.length_b   1.000
_cell.length_c   1.000
_cell.angle_alpha   90.00
_cell.angle_beta   90.00
_cell.angle_gamma   90.00
#
_symmetry.space_group_name_H-M   'P 1'
#
loop_
_entity.id
_entity.type
_entity.pdbx_description
1 polymer ?
#
loop_
_entity_poly.entity_id
_entity_poly.type
_entity_poly.pdbx_seq_one_letter_code
_entity_poly.pdbx_strand_id
1 'polypeptide(L)'
;MNKKHELPELYMYRELSSGEQLAINQMLISYVWEIGCLFNVHMKNNAKSYNLVKLTSVNFENDATSVWVHFETITGESIGIPLDFLSKIEFSGQKEI
;
A
#
# COMPACT_ATOMS: atom_id res chain seq x y z
N MET A 1 7.92 22.04 16.09
CA MET A 1 8.47 20.73 15.67
C MET A 1 7.42 20.03 14.79
N ASN A 2 7.54 20.14 13.46
CA ASN A 2 6.77 19.28 12.56
C ASN A 2 7.46 17.92 12.53
N LYS A 3 7.13 17.05 13.49
CA LYS A 3 7.42 15.63 13.31
C LYS A 3 6.54 15.22 12.14
N LYS A 4 7.13 15.09 10.94
CA LYS A 4 6.56 14.21 9.92
C LYS A 4 6.47 12.86 10.64
N HIS A 5 5.30 12.52 11.12
CA HIS A 5 5.05 11.18 11.61
C HIS A 5 5.24 10.30 10.38
N GLU A 6 6.44 9.72 10.27
CA GLU A 6 6.68 8.67 9.31
C GLU A 6 5.64 7.61 9.60
N LEU A 7 4.84 7.29 8.59
CA LEU A 7 3.84 6.25 8.73
C LEU A 7 4.57 4.96 9.13
N PRO A 8 4.05 4.23 10.13
CA PRO A 8 4.65 2.97 10.52
C PRO A 8 4.72 2.00 9.34
N GLU A 9 5.68 1.07 9.38
CA GLU A 9 5.83 0.07 8.33
C GLU A 9 4.57 -0.78 8.19
N LEU A 10 4.16 -1.02 6.95
CA LEU A 10 2.88 -1.64 6.64
C LEU A 10 2.79 -3.08 7.19
N TYR A 11 3.93 -3.80 7.28
CA TYR A 11 3.94 -5.15 7.84
C TYR A 11 3.63 -5.19 9.34
N MET A 12 3.72 -4.06 10.04
CA MET A 12 3.39 -3.97 11.47
C MET A 12 1.90 -3.75 11.69
N TYR A 13 1.08 -3.63 10.63
CA TYR A 13 -0.32 -3.23 10.70
C TYR A 13 -1.11 -3.85 11.86
N ARG A 14 -0.96 -5.16 12.07
CA ARG A 14 -1.67 -5.91 13.12
C ARG A 14 -1.25 -5.55 14.55
N GLU A 15 -0.03 -5.06 14.72
CA GLU A 15 0.55 -4.66 16.01
C GLU A 15 0.27 -3.18 16.34
N LEU A 16 -0.23 -2.41 15.37
CA LEU A 16 -0.52 -0.99 15.52
C LEU A 16 -1.80 -0.73 16.30
N SER A 17 -1.89 0.47 16.88
CA SER A 17 -3.13 0.93 17.50
C SER A 17 -4.24 1.10 16.46
N SER A 18 -5.50 1.08 16.92
CA SER A 18 -6.66 1.29 16.03
C SER A 18 -6.61 2.62 15.28
N GLY A 19 -6.04 3.67 15.87
CA GLY A 19 -5.86 4.97 15.22
C GLY A 19 -4.82 4.92 14.08
N GLU A 20 -3.71 4.21 14.29
CA GLU A 20 -2.69 4.02 13.26
C GLU A 20 -3.17 3.10 12.13
N GLN A 21 -3.88 2.02 12.46
CA GLN A 21 -4.54 1.16 11.47
C GLN A 21 -5.53 1.95 10.62
N LEU A 22 -6.34 2.82 11.25
CA LEU A 22 -7.28 3.68 10.53
C LEU A 22 -6.55 4.65 9.58
N ALA A 23 -5.44 5.25 10.02
CA ALA A 23 -4.65 6.14 9.17
C ALA A 23 -4.07 5.41 7.94
N ILE A 24 -3.56 4.19 8.12
CA ILE A 24 -3.09 3.34 7.01
C ILE A 24 -4.25 3.00 6.07
N ASN A 25 -5.41 2.60 6.61
CA ASN A 25 -6.59 2.28 5.79
C ASN A 25 -7.01 3.49 4.93
N GLN A 26 -7.07 4.68 5.53
CA GLN A 26 -7.41 5.91 4.81
C GLN A 26 -6.37 6.26 3.73
N MET A 27 -5.08 6.07 4.01
CA MET A 27 -4.02 6.25 3.03
C MET A 27 -4.19 5.29 1.84
N LEU A 28 -4.37 4.00 2.12
CA LEU A 28 -4.54 2.96 1.10
C LEU A 28 -5.76 3.23 0.20
N ILE A 29 -6.89 3.61 0.81
CA ILE A 29 -8.10 4.02 0.09
C ILE A 29 -7.81 5.24 -0.80
N SER A 30 -7.11 6.24 -0.26
CA SER A 30 -6.77 7.43 -1.03
C SER A 30 -5.90 7.10 -2.25
N TYR A 31 -4.94 6.18 -2.11
CA TYR A 31 -4.08 5.75 -3.21
C TYR A 31 -4.86 5.04 -4.32
N VAL A 32 -5.84 4.20 -3.97
CA VAL A 32 -6.72 3.56 -4.96
C VAL A 32 -7.56 4.61 -5.72
N TRP A 33 -7.94 5.71 -5.05
CA TRP A 33 -8.75 6.77 -5.65
C TRP A 33 -7.95 7.78 -6.47
N GLU A 34 -6.61 7.80 -6.35
CA GLU A 34 -5.78 8.68 -7.16
C GLU A 34 -5.66 8.19 -8.61
N ILE A 35 -6.59 8.63 -9.44
CA ILE A 35 -6.70 8.24 -10.85
C ILE A 35 -5.42 8.61 -11.60
N GLY A 36 -4.86 7.60 -12.26
CA GLY A 36 -3.68 7.74 -13.11
C GLY A 36 -2.39 7.92 -12.35
N CYS A 37 -2.37 7.85 -11.01
CA CYS A 37 -1.13 7.89 -10.24
C CYS A 37 -0.45 6.50 -10.20
N LEU A 38 0.87 6.50 -10.34
CA LEU A 38 1.69 5.29 -10.23
C LEU A 38 2.43 5.27 -8.90
N PHE A 39 2.59 4.07 -8.34
CA PHE A 39 3.17 3.84 -7.02
C PHE A 39 4.30 2.82 -7.09
N ASN A 40 5.18 2.88 -6.09
CA ASN A 40 6.17 1.84 -5.83
C ASN A 40 5.74 1.06 -4.58
N VAL A 41 5.65 -0.25 -4.72
CA VAL A 41 5.27 -1.20 -3.67
C VAL A 41 6.53 -1.93 -3.22
N HIS A 42 6.98 -1.63 -2.00
CA HIS A 42 8.17 -2.20 -1.40
C HIS A 42 7.81 -3.40 -0.54
N MET A 43 8.43 -4.54 -0.84
CA MET A 43 8.22 -5.78 -0.09
C MET A 43 9.12 -5.83 1.14
N LYS A 44 8.67 -6.56 2.16
CA LYS A 44 9.48 -6.89 3.34
C LYS A 44 10.68 -7.80 2.98
N ASN A 45 11.74 -7.77 3.79
CA ASN A 45 12.88 -8.71 3.75
C ASN A 45 13.64 -8.78 2.41
N ASN A 46 13.90 -7.65 1.75
CA ASN A 46 14.59 -7.60 0.44
C ASN A 46 13.92 -8.43 -0.67
N ALA A 47 12.65 -8.80 -0.52
CA ALA A 47 11.90 -9.40 -1.60
C ALA A 47 11.71 -8.39 -2.74
N LYS A 48 11.45 -8.90 -3.95
CA LYS A 48 11.33 -8.08 -5.16
C LYS A 48 10.22 -7.04 -5.01
N SER A 49 10.58 -5.76 -4.98
CA SER A 49 9.63 -4.64 -5.06
C SER A 49 9.03 -4.50 -6.45
N TYR A 50 7.85 -3.88 -6.52
CA TYR A 50 7.16 -3.55 -7.76
C TYR A 50 7.15 -2.04 -7.94
N ASN A 51 7.70 -1.57 -9.06
CA ASN A 51 7.78 -0.14 -9.36
C ASN A 51 6.76 0.21 -10.45
N LEU A 52 6.27 1.45 -10.41
CA LEU A 52 5.34 2.00 -11.41
C LEU A 52 4.07 1.15 -11.55
N VAL A 53 3.45 0.79 -10.42
CA VAL A 53 2.20 0.04 -10.41
C VAL A 53 1.01 0.94 -10.13
N LYS A 54 -0.14 0.57 -10.66
CA LYS A 54 -1.42 1.22 -10.37
C LYS A 54 -2.13 0.45 -9.26
N LEU A 55 -2.43 1.08 -8.14
CA LEU A 55 -3.29 0.44 -7.14
C LEU A 55 -4.72 0.36 -7.69
N THR A 56 -5.28 -0.85 -7.73
CA THR A 56 -6.60 -1.11 -8.32
C THR A 56 -7.67 -1.31 -7.27
N SER A 57 -7.34 -1.97 -6.16
CA SER A 57 -8.26 -2.13 -5.03
C SER A 57 -7.52 -2.48 -3.74
N VAL A 58 -8.22 -2.26 -2.62
CA VAL A 58 -7.78 -2.69 -1.29
C VAL A 58 -8.96 -3.37 -0.62
N ASN A 59 -8.73 -4.58 -0.12
CA ASN A 59 -9.76 -5.38 0.55
C ASN A 59 -9.46 -5.44 2.06
N PHE A 60 -10.48 -5.12 2.85
CA PHE A 60 -10.46 -5.23 4.31
C PHE A 60 -11.34 -6.43 4.69
N GLU A 61 -10.73 -7.58 5.00
CA GLU A 61 -11.50 -8.76 5.39
C GLU A 61 -12.13 -8.59 6.77
N ASN A 62 -13.39 -9.04 6.92
CA ASN A 62 -14.22 -8.85 8.12
C ASN A 62 -13.62 -9.43 9.41
N ASP A 63 -12.73 -10.43 9.31
CA ASP A 63 -12.05 -11.04 10.46
C ASP A 63 -10.70 -10.38 10.81
N ALA A 64 -10.44 -9.15 10.34
CA ALA A 64 -9.28 -8.32 10.69
C ALA A 64 -7.90 -8.97 10.47
N THR A 65 -7.86 -10.15 9.86
CA THR A 65 -6.65 -10.96 9.82
C THR A 65 -5.80 -10.69 8.60
N SER A 66 -6.27 -10.01 7.55
CA SER A 66 -5.41 -9.56 6.44
C SER A 66 -6.04 -8.40 5.66
N VAL A 67 -5.32 -7.29 5.53
CA VAL A 67 -5.61 -6.28 4.50
C VAL A 67 -4.90 -6.72 3.23
N TRP A 68 -5.58 -6.71 2.09
CA TRP A 68 -4.99 -7.06 0.80
C TRP A 68 -4.90 -5.85 -0.10
N VAL A 69 -3.72 -5.64 -0.69
CA VAL A 69 -3.48 -4.59 -1.67
C VAL A 69 -3.37 -5.22 -3.04
N HIS A 70 -4.23 -4.79 -3.95
CA HIS A 70 -4.21 -5.21 -5.34
C HIS A 70 -3.70 -4.08 -6.22
N PHE A 71 -2.82 -4.43 -7.15
CA PHE A 71 -2.26 -3.49 -8.10
C PHE A 71 -2.01 -4.14 -9.46
N GLU A 72 -1.90 -3.31 -10.48
CA GLU A 72 -1.57 -3.70 -11.83
C GLU A 72 -0.19 -3.12 -12.22
N THR A 73 0.65 -3.95 -12.82
CA THR A 73 1.94 -3.51 -13.37
C THR A 73 1.74 -2.80 -14.71
N ILE A 74 2.71 -1.99 -15.15
CA ILE A 74 2.70 -1.39 -16.50
C ILE A 74 2.60 -2.42 -17.65
N THR A 75 2.91 -3.69 -17.38
CA THR A 75 2.79 -4.79 -18.33
C THR A 75 1.39 -5.43 -18.34
N GLY A 76 0.45 -4.93 -17.53
CA GLY A 76 -0.92 -5.44 -17.42
C GLY A 76 -1.08 -6.66 -16.50
N GLU A 77 -0.04 -7.03 -15.75
CA GLU A 77 -0.13 -8.12 -14.77
C GLU A 77 -0.83 -7.61 -13.49
N SER A 78 -1.90 -8.29 -13.09
CA SER A 78 -2.64 -8.01 -11.85
C SER A 78 -2.12 -8.87 -10.71
N ILE A 79 -1.77 -8.22 -9.59
CA ILE A 79 -1.12 -8.85 -8.44
C ILE A 79 -1.86 -8.43 -7.16
N GLY A 80 -2.12 -9.39 -6.28
CA GLY A 80 -2.68 -9.15 -4.94
C GLY A 80 -1.71 -9.62 -3.87
N ILE A 81 -1.36 -8.73 -2.94
CA ILE A 81 -0.40 -9.03 -1.86
C ILE A 81 -1.01 -8.65 -0.51
N PRO A 82 -0.89 -9.50 0.53
CA PRO A 82 -1.29 -9.11 1.88
C PRO A 82 -0.37 -8.01 2.42
N LEU A 83 -0.95 -7.05 3.13
CA LEU A 83 -0.27 -5.88 3.69
C LEU A 83 0.90 -6.28 4.60
N ASP A 84 0.82 -7.43 5.26
CA ASP A 84 1.87 -7.97 6.14
C ASP A 84 3.19 -8.29 5.41
N PHE A 85 3.15 -8.41 4.08
CA PHE A 85 4.33 -8.63 3.24
C PHE A 85 4.89 -7.33 2.66
N LEU A 86 4.23 -6.19 2.89
CA LEU A 86 4.64 -4.89 2.38
C LEU A 86 5.39 -4.13 3.48
N SER A 87 6.52 -3.54 3.13
CA SER A 87 7.19 -2.57 4.01
C SER A 87 6.57 -1.19 3.83
N LYS A 88 6.43 -0.75 2.58
CA LYS A 88 5.95 0.61 2.25
C LYS A 88 5.28 0.64 0.88
N ILE A 89 4.33 1.55 0.71
CA ILE A 89 3.84 1.99 -0.60
C ILE A 89 4.11 3.48 -0.70
N GLU A 90 4.67 3.93 -1.81
CA GLU A 90 4.96 5.34 -2.03
C GLU A 90 4.57 5.80 -3.43
N PHE A 91 4.18 7.06 -3.54
CA PHE A 91 3.91 7.67 -4.84
C PHE A 91 5.21 7.74 -5.65
N SER A 92 5.16 7.27 -6.90
CA SER A 92 6.34 7.22 -7.77
C SER A 92 6.75 8.59 -8.34
N GLY A 93 5.90 9.60 -8.22
CA GLY A 93 6.07 10.89 -8.91
C GLY A 93 5.55 10.89 -10.36
N GLN A 94 5.09 9.75 -10.86
CA GLN A 94 4.65 9.58 -12.25
C GLN A 94 3.15 9.31 -12.35
N LYS A 95 2.58 9.65 -13.51
CA LYS A 95 1.20 9.34 -13.87
C LYS A 95 1.13 8.51 -15.15
N GLU A 96 0.12 7.66 -15.28
CA GLU A 96 -0.28 7.07 -16.56
C GLU A 96 -0.58 8.20 -17.55
N ILE A 97 -0.01 8.10 -18.76
CA ILE A 97 -0.16 9.05 -19.86
C ILE A 97 -1.42 8.70 -20.67
#